data_AF-A0A1G9CKV3-F1
#
_entry.id   AF-A0A1G9CKV3-F1
#
_cell.length_a   1.000
_cell.length_b   1.000
_cell.length_c   1.000
_cell.angle_alpha   90.00
_cell.angle_beta   90.00
_cell.angle_gamma   90.00
#
_symmetry.space_group_name_H-M   'P 1'
#
loop_
_entity.id
_entity.type
_entity.pdbx_description
1 polymer ?
#
loop_
_entity_poly.entity_id
_entity_poly.type
_entity_poly.pdbx_seq_one_letter_code
_entity_poly.pdbx_strand_id
1 'polypeptide(L)'
;MIVNGPAWQAPRAGAFAGSTLPSLIESKYDWRMYLPPEWPPEVRPPSVPDWETSAVAWLLDAVPPDYRAYEVLRRHPVALAAMARHHVLSAVEAARAGYRGAAVDLKGHLPPHAIEAVLDTYRQEGPRLVRLSRSIEVVERALRGDIFTMRSR
;
A
#
# COMPACT_ATOMS: atom_id res chain seq x y z
N MET A 1 7.81 40.65 42.86
CA MET A 1 8.15 40.60 41.43
C MET A 1 7.98 39.15 40.98
N ILE A 2 6.78 38.79 40.54
CA ILE A 2 6.39 37.42 40.12
C ILE A 2 5.65 37.60 38.80
N VAL A 3 6.04 36.81 37.80
CA VAL A 3 5.65 36.93 36.39
C VAL A 3 4.32 36.20 36.16
N ASN A 4 3.40 36.88 35.47
CA ASN A 4 2.06 36.41 35.10
C ASN A 4 2.09 35.32 34.02
N GLY A 5 1.36 34.23 34.23
CA GLY A 5 0.87 33.33 33.17
C GLY A 5 -0.65 33.51 33.01
N PRO A 6 -1.23 33.47 31.78
CA PRO A 6 -2.65 33.70 31.63
C PRO A 6 -3.45 32.43 31.90
N ALA A 7 -4.52 32.64 32.67
CA ALA A 7 -5.55 31.71 33.03
C ALA A 7 -6.52 31.46 31.86
N TRP A 8 -6.88 30.20 31.62
CA TRP A 8 -8.12 29.86 30.93
C TRP A 8 -9.14 29.40 31.97
N GLN A 9 -10.08 30.29 32.26
CA GLN A 9 -11.25 30.04 33.10
C GLN A 9 -12.34 29.36 32.25
N ALA A 10 -12.81 28.19 32.70
CA ALA A 10 -13.98 27.52 32.13
C ALA A 10 -15.27 28.17 32.64
N PRO A 11 -16.28 28.44 31.79
CA PRO A 11 -17.58 28.89 32.28
C PRO A 11 -18.36 27.73 32.90
N ARG A 12 -18.94 27.97 34.09
CA ARG A 12 -20.03 27.16 34.64
C ARG A 12 -21.33 27.54 33.93
N ALA A 13 -21.99 26.58 33.29
CA ALA A 13 -23.37 26.74 32.82
C ALA A 13 -24.16 25.45 33.09
N GLY A 14 -25.41 25.66 33.48
CA GLY A 14 -26.32 24.71 34.09
C GLY A 14 -26.79 23.56 33.19
N ALA A 15 -27.41 22.61 33.87
CA ALA A 15 -27.98 21.38 33.36
C ALA A 15 -28.89 21.57 32.12
N PHE A 16 -28.63 20.77 31.10
CA PHE A 16 -29.61 20.37 30.09
C PHE A 16 -29.68 18.85 30.06
N ALA A 17 -30.89 18.32 30.28
CA ALA A 17 -31.23 16.92 30.07
C ALA A 17 -31.48 16.67 28.57
N GLY A 18 -31.01 15.53 28.05
CA GLY A 18 -31.37 15.03 26.71
C GLY A 18 -30.19 14.66 25.81
N SER A 19 -29.85 13.36 25.81
CA SER A 19 -29.27 12.56 24.71
C SER A 19 -28.15 13.13 23.80
N THR A 20 -26.98 12.51 23.95
CA THR A 20 -26.06 12.02 22.90
C THR A 20 -25.56 13.04 21.86
N LEU A 21 -24.45 13.70 22.17
CA LEU A 21 -23.55 14.28 21.16
C LEU A 21 -22.16 13.64 21.33
N PRO A 22 -21.59 12.99 20.29
CA PRO A 22 -20.19 12.59 20.29
C PRO A 22 -19.27 13.81 20.44
N SER A 23 -18.16 13.62 21.13
CA SER A 23 -17.24 14.69 21.51
C SER A 23 -16.65 15.40 20.28
N LEU A 24 -16.58 16.74 20.31
CA LEU A 24 -15.91 17.57 19.29
C LEU A 24 -14.39 17.31 19.18
N ILE A 25 -13.82 16.46 20.04
CA ILE A 25 -12.44 15.99 19.96
C ILE A 25 -12.34 14.76 19.03
N GLU A 26 -13.36 13.91 18.96
CA GLU A 26 -13.44 12.78 17.99
C GLU A 26 -13.72 13.26 16.56
N SER A 27 -14.43 14.38 16.40
CA SER A 27 -14.77 14.94 15.07
C SER A 27 -13.56 15.47 14.28
N LYS A 28 -12.43 15.79 14.93
CA LYS A 28 -11.23 16.28 14.23
C LYS A 28 -10.46 15.16 13.50
N TYR A 29 -10.78 13.89 13.77
CA TYR A 29 -10.08 12.72 13.22
C TYR A 29 -10.94 11.86 12.27
N ASP A 30 -12.21 12.21 12.03
CA ASP A 30 -13.17 11.29 11.41
C ASP A 30 -13.67 11.70 10.01
N TRP A 31 -12.83 12.26 9.14
CA TRP A 31 -13.29 12.52 7.76
C TRP A 31 -12.26 12.29 6.63
N ARG A 32 -12.27 11.08 6.07
CA ARG A 32 -12.03 10.85 4.63
C ARG A 32 -10.59 10.84 4.11
N MET A 33 -9.65 10.21 4.81
CA MET A 33 -8.56 9.57 4.06
C MET A 33 -9.12 8.26 3.47
N TYR A 34 -9.81 8.39 2.34
CA TYR A 34 -10.31 7.23 1.61
C TYR A 34 -9.08 6.50 1.06
N LEU A 35 -8.77 5.33 1.62
CA LEU A 35 -7.75 4.47 1.06
C LEU A 35 -8.30 3.90 -0.25
N PRO A 36 -7.53 3.95 -1.35
CA PRO A 36 -7.95 3.32 -2.59
C PRO A 36 -8.20 1.83 -2.36
N PRO A 37 -9.15 1.19 -3.07
CA PRO A 37 -9.42 -0.25 -2.91
C PRO A 37 -8.20 -1.13 -3.24
N GLU A 38 -7.21 -0.58 -3.96
CA GLU A 38 -5.93 -1.21 -4.25
C GLU A 38 -4.93 -1.13 -3.09
N TRP A 39 -5.24 -0.42 -2.00
CA TRP A 39 -4.33 -0.27 -0.87
C TRP A 39 -4.01 -1.62 -0.22
N PRO A 40 -2.72 -1.97 -0.04
CA PRO A 40 -2.35 -3.25 0.55
C PRO A 40 -2.69 -3.28 2.05
N PRO A 41 -3.36 -4.34 2.55
CA PRO A 41 -3.76 -4.43 3.95
C PRO A 41 -2.58 -4.51 4.92
N GLU A 42 -1.40 -4.89 4.45
CA GLU A 42 -0.17 -4.98 5.25
C GLU A 42 0.48 -3.62 5.51
N VAL A 43 0.17 -2.60 4.70
CA VAL A 43 0.75 -1.26 4.83
C VAL A 43 -0.20 -0.38 5.65
N ARG A 44 0.35 0.26 6.68
CA ARG A 44 -0.43 1.18 7.52
C ARG A 44 -0.94 2.37 6.69
N PRO A 45 -2.12 2.91 7.01
CA PRO A 45 -2.64 4.10 6.34
C PRO A 45 -1.67 5.31 6.48
N PRO A 46 -1.58 6.21 5.49
CA PRO A 46 -0.70 7.39 5.55
C PRO A 46 -1.01 8.36 6.70
N SER A 47 -2.20 8.26 7.30
CA SER A 47 -2.60 9.04 8.48
C SER A 47 -2.01 8.55 9.80
N VAL A 48 -1.37 7.38 9.82
CA VAL A 48 -0.83 6.75 11.02
C VAL A 48 0.68 7.02 11.12
N PRO A 49 1.22 7.30 12.32
CA PRO A 49 2.68 7.37 12.51
C PRO A 49 3.40 6.09 12.05
N ASP A 50 4.63 6.26 11.57
CA ASP A 50 5.50 5.17 11.08
C ASP A 50 4.93 4.35 9.90
N TRP A 51 3.95 4.89 9.17
CA TRP A 51 3.40 4.18 8.00
C TRP A 51 4.45 3.95 6.91
N GLU A 52 5.37 4.89 6.71
CA GLU A 52 6.48 4.77 5.76
C GLU A 52 7.36 3.56 6.08
N THR A 53 7.61 3.28 7.36
CA THR A 53 8.36 2.09 7.79
C THR A 53 7.64 0.80 7.38
N SER A 54 6.31 0.74 7.55
CA SER A 54 5.52 -0.41 7.08
C SER A 54 5.51 -0.54 5.56
N ALA A 55 5.47 0.59 4.85
CA ALA A 55 5.52 0.63 3.39
C ALA A 55 6.87 0.14 2.86
N VAL A 56 7.99 0.56 3.48
CA VAL A 56 9.34 0.11 3.13
C VAL A 56 9.48 -1.40 3.34
N ALA A 57 9.03 -1.93 4.48
CA ALA A 57 9.09 -3.37 4.74
C ALA A 57 8.32 -4.17 3.68
N TRP A 58 7.08 -3.76 3.39
CA TRP A 58 6.23 -4.39 2.39
C TRP A 58 6.81 -4.28 0.96
N LEU A 59 7.35 -3.12 0.58
CA LEU A 59 8.00 -2.94 -0.72
C LEU A 59 9.25 -3.80 -0.88
N LEU A 60 10.02 -4.00 0.20
CA LEU A 60 11.19 -4.89 0.20
C LEU A 60 10.82 -6.36 0.03
N ASP A 61 9.60 -6.75 0.41
CA ASP A 61 9.07 -8.10 0.18
C ASP A 61 8.63 -8.31 -1.27
N ALA A 62 8.33 -7.23 -2.01
CA ALA A 62 7.92 -7.28 -3.42
C ALA A 62 9.08 -7.27 -4.43
N VAL A 63 10.33 -7.09 -3.98
CA VAL A 63 11.54 -6.98 -4.81
C VAL A 63 12.54 -8.10 -4.49
N PRO A 64 13.58 -8.32 -5.32
CA PRO A 64 14.61 -9.30 -5.03
C PRO A 64 15.25 -9.07 -3.66
N PRO A 65 15.57 -10.14 -2.92
CA PRO A 65 16.02 -10.03 -1.54
C PRO A 65 17.33 -9.23 -1.39
N ASP A 66 18.16 -9.23 -2.43
CA ASP A 66 19.41 -8.47 -2.50
C ASP A 66 19.21 -6.97 -2.27
N TYR A 67 18.01 -6.44 -2.57
CA TYR A 67 17.73 -5.02 -2.39
C TYR A 67 17.74 -4.59 -0.93
N ARG A 68 17.55 -5.53 0.01
CA ARG A 68 17.63 -5.26 1.45
C ARG A 68 19.03 -4.85 1.91
N ALA A 69 20.07 -5.11 1.12
CA ALA A 69 21.45 -4.70 1.40
C ALA A 69 21.72 -3.22 1.05
N TYR A 70 20.89 -2.60 0.20
CA TYR A 70 21.08 -1.21 -0.22
C TYR A 70 20.37 -0.24 0.72
N GLU A 71 21.14 0.33 1.64
CA GLU A 71 20.66 1.30 2.64
C GLU A 71 19.98 2.54 2.01
N VAL A 72 20.41 2.95 0.81
CA VAL A 72 19.79 4.05 0.05
C VAL A 72 18.29 3.83 -0.19
N LEU A 73 17.86 2.59 -0.37
CA LEU A 73 16.45 2.26 -0.63
C LEU A 73 15.59 2.37 0.63
N ARG A 74 16.19 2.19 1.82
CA ARG A 74 15.50 2.41 3.10
C ARG A 74 15.39 3.89 3.43
N ARG A 75 16.41 4.68 3.07
CA ARG A 75 16.44 6.14 3.28
C ARG A 75 15.59 6.92 2.28
N HIS A 76 15.34 6.34 1.11
CA HIS A 76 14.54 6.95 0.06
C HIS A 76 13.41 6.01 -0.40
N PRO A 77 12.32 5.89 0.39
CA PRO A 77 11.20 5.00 0.08
C PRO A 77 10.55 5.24 -1.29
N VAL A 78 10.55 6.48 -1.78
CA VAL A 78 10.03 6.83 -3.12
C VAL A 78 10.84 6.14 -4.22
N ALA A 79 12.17 6.07 -4.08
CA ALA A 79 13.03 5.38 -5.04
C ALA A 79 12.78 3.86 -5.00
N LEU A 80 12.65 3.30 -3.79
CA LEU A 80 12.29 1.90 -3.60
C LEU A 80 10.95 1.56 -4.27
N ALA A 81 9.93 2.39 -4.07
CA ALA A 81 8.61 2.19 -4.67
C ALA A 81 8.65 2.21 -6.21
N ALA A 82 9.37 3.16 -6.80
CA ALA A 82 9.57 3.22 -8.25
C ALA A 82 10.29 1.97 -8.80
N MET A 83 11.34 1.51 -8.12
CA MET A 83 12.04 0.28 -8.49
C MET A 83 11.17 -0.96 -8.34
N ALA A 84 10.40 -1.07 -7.26
CA ALA A 84 9.47 -2.16 -7.03
C ALA A 84 8.38 -2.21 -8.11
N ARG A 85 7.83 -1.06 -8.49
CA ARG A 85 6.87 -0.95 -9.59
C ARG A 85 7.46 -1.48 -10.89
N HIS A 86 8.66 -1.05 -11.28
CA HIS A 86 9.32 -1.55 -12.47
C HIS A 86 9.55 -3.07 -12.41
N HIS A 87 10.05 -3.57 -11.28
CA HIS A 87 10.30 -5.00 -11.08
C HIS A 87 9.02 -5.84 -11.27
N VAL A 88 7.93 -5.46 -10.60
CA VAL A 88 6.67 -6.21 -10.69
C VAL A 88 6.03 -6.09 -12.08
N LEU A 89 6.12 -4.93 -12.74
CA LEU A 89 5.64 -4.79 -14.13
C LEU A 89 6.43 -5.69 -15.09
N SER A 90 7.76 -5.78 -14.93
CA SER A 90 8.57 -6.72 -15.70
C SER A 90 8.18 -8.17 -15.41
N ALA A 91 7.87 -8.52 -14.16
CA ALA A 91 7.39 -9.85 -13.80
C ALA A 91 6.02 -10.16 -14.43
N VAL A 92 5.11 -9.17 -14.53
CA VAL A 92 3.83 -9.32 -15.25
C VAL A 92 4.07 -9.67 -16.73
N GLU A 93 4.96 -8.94 -17.39
CA GLU A 93 5.28 -9.21 -18.81
C GLU A 93 5.97 -10.57 -18.99
N ALA A 94 6.88 -10.94 -18.09
CA ALA A 94 7.50 -12.25 -18.08
C ALA A 94 6.47 -13.38 -17.90
N ALA A 95 5.52 -13.23 -16.97
CA ALA A 95 4.46 -14.22 -16.75
C ALA A 95 3.56 -14.37 -17.99
N ARG A 96 3.22 -13.26 -18.65
CA ARG A 96 2.44 -13.28 -19.90
C ARG A 96 3.19 -13.95 -21.04
N ALA A 97 4.48 -13.65 -21.19
CA ALA A 97 5.33 -14.27 -22.20
C ALA A 97 5.47 -15.77 -21.93
N GLY A 98 5.76 -16.16 -20.69
CA GLY A 98 5.85 -17.54 -20.25
C GLY A 98 4.57 -18.32 -20.51
N TYR A 99 3.39 -17.75 -20.19
CA TYR A 99 2.11 -18.39 -20.50
C TYR A 99 1.91 -18.65 -22.00
N ARG A 100 2.25 -17.66 -22.85
CA ARG A 100 2.11 -17.80 -24.32
C ARG A 100 3.07 -18.83 -24.92
N GLY A 101 4.27 -18.97 -24.35
CA GLY A 101 5.32 -19.86 -24.86
C GLY A 101 5.34 -21.27 -24.27
N ALA A 102 4.90 -21.44 -23.01
CA ALA A 102 5.16 -22.65 -22.21
C ALA A 102 4.77 -23.96 -22.89
N ALA A 103 3.62 -24.01 -23.57
CA ALA A 103 3.18 -25.25 -24.23
C ALA A 103 4.10 -25.69 -25.38
N VAL A 104 4.70 -24.74 -26.09
CA VAL A 104 5.65 -25.01 -27.18
C VAL A 104 7.02 -25.30 -26.61
N ASP A 105 7.50 -24.45 -25.70
CA ASP A 105 8.86 -24.51 -25.14
C ASP A 105 9.09 -25.80 -24.31
N LEU A 106 8.04 -26.30 -23.66
CA LEU A 106 8.14 -27.49 -22.78
C LEU A 106 7.72 -28.79 -23.48
N LYS A 107 7.23 -28.71 -24.72
CA LYS A 107 6.81 -29.89 -25.48
C LYS A 107 8.01 -30.82 -25.71
N GLY A 108 7.84 -32.10 -25.39
CA GLY A 108 8.91 -33.10 -25.53
C GLY A 108 9.87 -33.14 -24.34
N HIS A 109 9.82 -32.15 -23.44
CA HIS A 109 10.55 -32.16 -22.17
C HIS A 109 9.67 -32.60 -20.99
N LEU A 110 8.37 -32.31 -21.06
CA LEU A 110 7.40 -32.62 -20.01
C LEU A 110 6.18 -33.39 -20.56
N PRO A 111 5.53 -34.22 -19.72
CA PRO A 111 4.25 -34.83 -20.08
C PRO A 111 3.13 -33.77 -20.14
N PRO A 112 2.05 -34.00 -20.89
CA PRO A 112 0.99 -32.99 -21.11
C PRO A 112 0.37 -32.42 -19.83
N HIS A 113 0.08 -33.27 -18.84
CA HIS A 113 -0.51 -32.83 -17.57
C HIS A 113 0.42 -31.89 -16.77
N ALA A 114 1.75 -32.06 -16.90
CA ALA A 114 2.70 -31.16 -16.24
C ALA A 114 2.76 -29.80 -16.94
N ILE A 115 2.64 -29.77 -18.27
CA ILE A 115 2.52 -28.52 -19.04
C ILE A 115 1.23 -27.79 -18.64
N GLU A 116 0.11 -28.50 -18.49
CA GLU A 116 -1.14 -27.91 -17.99
C GLU A 116 -0.97 -27.30 -16.60
N ALA A 117 -0.31 -27.99 -15.67
CA ALA A 117 -0.02 -27.47 -14.33
C ALA A 117 0.86 -26.20 -14.35
N VAL A 118 1.82 -26.10 -15.27
CA VAL A 118 2.61 -24.88 -15.49
C VAL A 118 1.73 -23.74 -16.00
N LEU A 119 0.84 -24.01 -16.96
CA LEU A 119 -0.11 -23.01 -17.46
C LEU A 119 -1.09 -22.56 -16.37
N ASP A 120 -1.53 -23.46 -15.50
CA ASP A 120 -2.36 -23.15 -14.33
C ASP A 120 -1.63 -22.21 -13.36
N THR A 121 -0.32 -22.41 -13.16
CA THR A 121 0.53 -21.56 -12.31
C THR A 121 0.57 -20.14 -12.86
N TYR A 122 0.83 -19.97 -14.17
CA TYR A 122 0.80 -18.64 -14.79
C TYR A 122 -0.59 -17.98 -14.73
N ARG A 123 -1.68 -18.75 -14.85
CA ARG A 123 -3.06 -18.23 -14.74
C ARG A 123 -3.37 -17.69 -13.35
N GLN A 124 -2.77 -18.24 -12.30
CA GLN A 124 -2.89 -17.73 -10.93
C GLN A 124 -1.95 -16.53 -10.70
N GLU A 125 -0.72 -16.64 -11.18
CA GLU A 125 0.34 -15.70 -10.89
C GLU A 125 0.18 -14.36 -11.62
N GLY A 126 -0.20 -14.38 -12.90
CA GLY A 126 -0.37 -13.16 -13.69
C GLY A 126 -1.33 -12.15 -13.05
N PRO A 127 -2.58 -12.53 -12.69
CA PRO A 127 -3.51 -11.65 -11.99
C PRO A 127 -3.00 -11.21 -10.61
N ARG A 128 -2.27 -12.06 -9.88
CA ARG A 128 -1.68 -11.71 -8.59
C ARG A 128 -0.66 -10.59 -8.74
N LEU A 129 0.24 -10.70 -9.72
CA LEU A 129 1.24 -9.67 -10.02
C LEU A 129 0.62 -8.35 -10.50
N VAL A 130 -0.46 -8.41 -11.29
CA VAL A 130 -1.21 -7.20 -11.71
C VAL A 130 -1.87 -6.50 -10.52
N ARG A 131 -2.41 -7.25 -9.55
CA ARG A 131 -2.94 -6.64 -8.32
C ARG A 131 -1.81 -6.00 -7.51
N LEU A 132 -0.70 -6.72 -7.34
CA LEU A 132 0.48 -6.21 -6.63
C LEU A 132 1.01 -4.91 -7.27
N SER A 133 1.11 -4.84 -8.60
CA SER A 133 1.59 -3.61 -9.28
C SER A 133 0.69 -2.42 -9.02
N ARG A 134 -0.63 -2.63 -8.93
CA ARG A 134 -1.60 -1.57 -8.62
C ARG A 134 -1.49 -1.12 -7.16
N SER A 135 -1.29 -2.07 -6.24
CA SER A 135 -1.03 -1.75 -4.83
C SER A 135 0.26 -0.94 -4.66
N ILE A 136 1.32 -1.30 -5.39
CA ILE A 136 2.58 -0.55 -5.37
C ILE A 136 2.36 0.87 -5.92
N GLU A 137 1.57 1.02 -6.99
CA GLU A 137 1.26 2.34 -7.57
C GLU A 137 0.61 3.29 -6.56
N VAL A 138 -0.38 2.81 -5.79
CA VAL A 138 -1.04 3.66 -4.80
C VAL A 138 -0.12 3.97 -3.60
N VAL A 139 0.72 3.02 -3.18
CA VAL A 139 1.71 3.28 -2.13
C VAL A 139 2.77 4.28 -2.61
N GLU A 140 3.25 4.15 -3.85
CA GLU A 140 4.21 5.08 -4.45
C GLU A 140 3.64 6.50 -4.50
N ARG A 141 2.38 6.64 -4.90
CA ARG A 141 1.68 7.92 -4.91
C ARG A 141 1.56 8.52 -3.50
N ALA A 142 1.21 7.72 -2.50
CA ALA A 142 1.20 8.17 -1.10
C ALA A 142 2.56 8.68 -0.65
N LEU A 143 3.64 7.95 -0.99
CA LEU A 143 5.02 8.32 -0.63
C LEU A 143 5.49 9.60 -1.33
N ARG A 144 4.90 9.96 -2.47
CA ARG A 144 5.13 11.24 -3.17
C ARG A 144 4.30 12.39 -2.59
N GLY A 145 3.42 12.12 -1.63
CA GLY A 145 2.56 13.12 -0.98
C GLY A 145 1.17 13.28 -1.61
N ASP A 146 0.73 12.36 -2.49
CA ASP A 146 -0.62 12.40 -3.04
C ASP A 146 -1.66 12.13 -1.95
N ILE A 147 -2.66 13.01 -1.85
CA ILE A 147 -3.82 12.82 -0.96
C ILE A 147 -4.92 12.09 -1.75
N PHE A 148 -5.29 10.89 -1.30
CA PHE A 148 -6.42 10.15 -1.88
C PHE A 148 -7.74 10.73 -1.41
N THR A 149 -8.45 11.40 -2.32
CA THR A 149 -9.81 11.90 -2.11
C THR A 149 -10.81 10.99 -2.81
N MET A 150 -11.90 10.64 -2.13
CA MET A 150 -12.98 9.86 -2.74
C MET A 150 -13.65 10.68 -3.84
N ARG A 151 -13.50 10.26 -5.10
CA ARG A 151 -14.23 10.86 -6.22
C ARG A 151 -15.60 10.20 -6.32
N SER A 152 -16.63 10.84 -5.76
CA SER A 152 -18.02 10.45 -6.03
C SER A 152 -18.33 10.70 -7.51
N ARG A 153 -18.70 9.66 -8.24
CA ARG A 153 -19.45 9.80 -9.50
C ARG A 153 -20.93 9.69 -9.19
#